data_AF-A0A3S3QLR7-F1
#
_entry.id   AF-A0A3S3QLR7-F1
#
_cell.length_a   1.000
_cell.length_b   1.000
_cell.length_c   1.000
_cell.angle_alpha   90.00
_cell.angle_beta   90.00
_cell.angle_gamma   90.00
#
_symmetry.space_group_name_H-M   'P 1'
#
loop_
_entity.id
_entity.type
_entity.pdbx_description
1 polymer ?
#
loop_
_entity_poly.entity_id
_entity_poly.type
_entity_poly.pdbx_seq_one_letter_code
_entity_poly.pdbx_strand_id
1 'polypeptide(L)'
;MRNAGITIPIITSGPFSKFQIGLFIENNIDLTIASLDALQYIREAAEFYKKRVNIHLKIDTGMMRIGVRYANAHKLFTAALEAEKYLNLVSI
;
A
#
# COMPACT_ATOMS: atom_id res chain seq x y z
N MET A 1 -17.02 8.00 2.63
CA MET A 1 -17.35 6.87 1.75
C MET A 1 -17.83 5.66 2.54
N ARG A 2 -16.99 5.04 3.40
CA ARG A 2 -17.41 3.89 4.21
C ARG A 2 -18.58 4.18 5.16
N ASN A 3 -18.55 5.32 5.86
CA ASN A 3 -19.68 5.78 6.70
C ASN A 3 -20.97 6.03 5.91
N ALA A 4 -20.89 6.19 4.59
CA ALA A 4 -22.05 6.36 3.71
C ALA A 4 -22.52 5.02 3.08
N GLY A 5 -22.02 3.88 3.57
CA GLY A 5 -22.42 2.55 3.12
C GLY A 5 -21.78 2.07 1.81
N ILE A 6 -20.80 2.79 1.26
CA ILE A 6 -20.09 2.36 0.04
C ILE A 6 -19.17 1.19 0.40
N THR A 7 -19.37 0.02 -0.22
CA THR A 7 -18.62 -1.22 0.06
C THR A 7 -17.73 -1.69 -1.09
N ILE A 8 -17.80 -1.08 -2.27
CA ILE A 8 -16.90 -1.38 -3.39
C ILE A 8 -15.42 -1.16 -3.00
N PRO A 9 -14.45 -1.80 -3.67
CA PRO A 9 -13.03 -1.54 -3.43
C PRO A 9 -12.68 -0.05 -3.56
N ILE A 10 -11.87 0.46 -2.64
CA ILE A 10 -11.41 1.86 -2.61
C ILE A 10 -9.91 1.83 -2.33
N ILE A 11 -9.15 2.64 -3.07
CA ILE A 11 -7.70 2.73 -2.98
C ILE A 11 -7.26 4.15 -2.61
N THR A 12 -6.21 4.29 -1.80
CA THR A 12 -5.50 5.58 -1.63
C THR A 12 -4.59 5.83 -2.83
N SER A 13 -4.79 6.90 -3.62
CA SER A 13 -3.93 7.19 -4.78
C SER A 13 -2.85 8.27 -4.53
N GLY A 14 -2.76 8.76 -3.29
CA GLY A 14 -1.87 9.84 -2.85
C GLY A 14 -0.99 9.42 -1.67
N PRO A 15 -0.09 10.30 -1.20
CA PRO A 15 0.70 10.05 -0.01
C PRO A 15 -0.20 9.96 1.23
N PHE A 16 0.25 9.19 2.22
CA PHE A 16 -0.37 9.10 3.54
C PHE A 16 0.72 9.08 4.61
N SER A 17 0.34 9.42 5.85
CA SER A 17 1.22 9.28 7.01
C SER A 17 1.09 7.90 7.65
N LYS A 18 2.11 7.47 8.40
CA LYS A 18 2.10 6.19 9.15
C LYS A 18 0.87 6.08 10.06
N PHE A 19 0.42 7.18 10.65
CA PHE A 19 -0.73 7.23 11.55
C PHE A 19 -2.07 6.93 10.87
N GLN A 20 -2.15 7.07 9.54
CA GLN A 20 -3.39 6.78 8.80
C GLN A 20 -3.53 5.31 8.41
N ILE A 21 -2.46 4.51 8.46
CA ILE A 21 -2.45 3.12 7.99
C ILE A 21 -3.50 2.28 8.73
N GLY A 22 -3.56 2.38 10.05
CA GLY A 22 -4.54 1.65 10.86
C GLY A 22 -5.98 1.96 10.44
N LEU A 23 -6.29 3.25 10.24
CA LEU A 23 -7.61 3.70 9.77
C LEU A 23 -7.97 3.07 8.42
N PHE A 24 -7.03 2.99 7.48
CA PHE A 24 -7.26 2.37 6.17
C PHE A 24 -7.51 0.86 6.27
N ILE A 25 -6.74 0.16 7.10
CA ILE A 25 -6.90 -1.29 7.34
C ILE A 25 -8.25 -1.60 8.00
N GLU A 26 -8.65 -0.82 9.01
CA GLU A 26 -9.95 -0.98 9.68
C GLU A 26 -11.13 -0.76 8.73
N ASN A 27 -10.98 0.18 7.80
CA ASN A 27 -12.02 0.56 6.84
C ASN A 27 -11.96 -0.21 5.50
N ASN A 28 -11.12 -1.25 5.39
CA ASN A 28 -10.89 -2.02 4.17
C ASN A 28 -10.63 -1.11 2.96
N ILE A 29 -9.65 -0.21 3.10
CA ILE A 29 -9.15 0.67 2.05
C ILE A 29 -7.79 0.15 1.60
N ASP A 30 -7.66 -0.10 0.31
CA ASP A 30 -6.43 -0.58 -0.31
C ASP A 30 -5.36 0.53 -0.33
N LEU A 31 -4.09 0.14 -0.18
CA LEU A 31 -2.99 1.07 0.06
C LEU A 31 -2.05 1.16 -1.14
N THR A 32 -1.76 2.38 -1.60
CA THR A 32 -0.69 2.60 -2.58
C THR A 32 0.69 2.61 -1.91
N ILE A 33 1.63 1.84 -2.44
CA ILE A 33 3.02 1.81 -2.01
C ILE A 33 3.87 2.62 -2.98
N ALA A 34 4.45 3.72 -2.50
CA ALA A 34 5.34 4.59 -3.27
C ALA A 34 6.79 4.59 -2.76
N SER A 35 7.11 3.80 -1.73
CA SER A 35 8.46 3.66 -1.18
C SER A 35 8.62 2.35 -0.39
N LEU A 36 9.85 1.93 -0.13
CA LEU A 36 10.16 0.78 0.74
C LEU A 36 9.73 1.04 2.18
N ASP A 37 9.86 2.27 2.68
CA ASP A 37 9.44 2.64 4.03
C ASP A 37 7.92 2.49 4.21
N ALA A 38 7.13 2.91 3.21
CA ALA A 38 5.68 2.75 3.23
C ALA A 38 5.29 1.27 3.29
N LEU A 39 5.97 0.42 2.50
CA LEU A 39 5.77 -1.03 2.52
C LEU A 39 6.05 -1.60 3.91
N GLN A 40 7.16 -1.21 4.52
CA GLN A 40 7.55 -1.66 5.85
C GLN A 40 6.51 -1.27 6.91
N TYR A 41 6.06 -0.01 6.91
CA TYR A 41 5.03 0.45 7.86
C TYR A 41 3.71 -0.27 7.68
N ILE A 42 3.33 -0.58 6.44
CA ILE A 42 2.08 -1.31 6.16
C ILE A 42 2.21 -2.77 6.58
N ARG A 43 3.37 -3.40 6.35
CA ARG A 43 3.65 -4.77 6.83
C ARG A 43 3.54 -4.85 8.35
N GLU A 44 4.16 -3.93 9.08
CA GLU A 44 4.08 -3.85 10.55
C GLU A 44 2.63 -3.68 11.02
N ALA A 45 1.86 -2.81 10.36
CA ALA A 45 0.47 -2.61 10.70
C ALA A 45 -0.39 -3.84 10.37
N ALA A 46 -0.20 -4.46 9.21
CA ALA A 46 -0.87 -5.70 8.80
C ALA A 46 -0.67 -6.82 9.83
N GLU A 47 0.55 -6.97 10.33
CA GLU A 47 0.88 -7.91 11.41
C GLU A 47 0.17 -7.56 12.72
N PHE A 48 0.26 -6.30 13.16
CA PHE A 48 -0.40 -5.85 14.39
C PHE A 48 -1.92 -6.06 14.36
N TYR A 49 -2.56 -5.71 13.24
CA TYR A 49 -3.99 -5.87 13.03
C TYR A 49 -4.41 -7.31 12.68
N LYS A 50 -3.44 -8.22 12.50
CA LYS A 50 -3.65 -9.62 12.07
C LYS A 50 -4.52 -9.72 10.81
N LYS A 51 -4.30 -8.82 9.87
CA LYS A 51 -5.04 -8.74 8.59
C LYS A 51 -4.06 -8.73 7.43
N ARG A 52 -4.39 -9.47 6.37
CA ARG A 52 -3.69 -9.34 5.10
C ARG A 52 -4.21 -8.10 4.37
N VAL A 53 -3.31 -7.25 3.90
CA VAL A 53 -3.64 -5.92 3.36
C VAL A 53 -3.44 -5.89 1.86
N ASN A 54 -4.45 -5.43 1.12
CA ASN A 54 -4.33 -5.18 -0.31
C ASN A 54 -3.44 -3.97 -0.57
N ILE A 55 -2.45 -4.16 -1.43
CA ILE A 55 -1.51 -3.13 -1.82
C ILE A 55 -1.45 -2.97 -3.34
N HIS A 56 -1.14 -1.76 -3.75
CA HIS A 56 -0.89 -1.40 -5.13
C HIS A 56 0.48 -0.73 -5.19
N LEU A 57 1.42 -1.28 -5.94
CA LEU A 57 2.69 -0.60 -6.15
C LEU A 57 2.45 0.60 -7.05
N LYS A 58 3.24 1.66 -6.88
CA LYS A 58 3.21 2.81 -7.77
C LYS A 58 4.59 3.09 -8.28
N ILE A 59 4.76 2.91 -9.58
CA ILE A 59 6.03 3.11 -10.27
C ILE A 59 6.02 4.45 -10.99
N ASP A 60 7.01 5.29 -10.70
CA ASP A 60 7.19 6.55 -11.41
C ASP A 60 8.04 6.31 -12.67
N THR A 61 7.37 6.43 -13.81
CA THR A 61 7.93 6.26 -15.16
C THR A 61 8.27 7.58 -15.85
N GLY A 62 8.15 8.72 -15.17
CA GLY A 62 8.53 10.03 -15.73
C GLY A 62 7.72 11.23 -15.26
N MET A 63 6.63 11.02 -14.50
CA MET A 63 5.83 12.12 -13.97
C MET A 63 6.53 12.84 -12.80
N MET A 64 7.49 12.18 -12.13
CA MET A 64 8.29 12.76 -11.04
C MET A 64 7.48 13.25 -9.84
N ARG A 65 6.30 12.67 -9.63
CA ARG A 65 5.36 13.11 -8.60
C ARG A 65 5.30 12.15 -7.42
N ILE A 66 4.88 10.90 -7.67
CA ILE A 66 4.71 9.86 -6.65
C ILE A 66 5.10 8.52 -7.27
N GLY A 67 5.80 7.69 -6.49
CA GLY A 67 6.14 6.32 -6.85
C GLY A 67 7.63 6.08 -6.75
N VAL A 68 8.01 4.80 -6.67
CA VAL A 68 9.41 4.42 -6.78
C VAL A 68 9.85 4.64 -8.23
N ARG A 69 10.99 5.31 -8.42
CA ARG A 69 11.57 5.51 -9.75
C ARG A 69 11.69 4.16 -10.46
N TYR A 70 11.33 4.10 -11.74
CA TYR A 70 11.37 2.88 -12.54
C TYR A 70 12.68 2.07 -12.37
N ALA A 71 13.83 2.74 -12.37
CA ALA A 71 15.14 2.11 -12.18
C ALA A 71 15.28 1.31 -10.86
N ASN A 72 14.52 1.67 -9.83
CA ASN A 72 14.49 1.00 -8.52
C ASN A 72 13.22 0.15 -8.31
N ALA A 73 12.33 0.02 -9.30
CA ALA A 73 11.07 -0.70 -9.15
C ALA A 73 11.28 -2.14 -8.68
N HIS A 74 12.29 -2.83 -9.22
CA HIS A 74 12.66 -4.19 -8.83
C HIS A 74 12.83 -4.37 -7.32
N LYS A 75 13.41 -3.40 -6.61
CA LYS A 75 13.59 -3.47 -5.15
C LYS A 75 12.26 -3.47 -4.42
N LEU A 76 11.32 -2.66 -4.90
CA LEU A 76 9.98 -2.59 -4.32
C LEU A 76 9.21 -3.90 -4.55
N PHE A 77 9.34 -4.46 -5.76
CA PHE A 77 8.75 -5.76 -6.08
C PHE A 77 9.28 -6.88 -5.20
N THR A 78 10.61 -7.00 -5.08
CA THR A 78 11.24 -8.02 -4.23
C THR A 78 10.75 -7.90 -2.79
N ALA A 79 10.75 -6.69 -2.22
CA ALA A 79 10.27 -6.45 -0.86
C ALA A 79 8.79 -6.80 -0.68
N ALA A 80 7.95 -6.57 -1.70
CA ALA A 80 6.53 -6.93 -1.65
C ALA A 80 6.32 -8.45 -1.67
N LEU A 81 7.10 -9.19 -2.47
CA LEU A 81 7.07 -10.64 -2.50
C LEU A 81 7.53 -11.25 -1.18
N GLU A 82 8.61 -10.74 -0.60
CA GLU A 82 9.10 -11.18 0.73
C GLU A 82 8.07 -10.94 1.85
N ALA A 83 7.17 -9.98 1.67
CA ALA A 83 6.11 -9.65 2.61
C ALA A 83 4.74 -10.25 2.26
N GLU A 84 4.65 -11.21 1.33
CA GLU A 84 3.38 -11.78 0.83
C GLU A 84 2.48 -12.39 1.91
N LYS A 85 3.07 -12.83 3.03
CA LYS A 85 2.35 -13.31 4.21
C LYS A 85 1.40 -12.25 4.78
N TYR A 86 1.81 -10.98 4.72
CA TYR A 86 1.08 -9.85 5.30
C TYR A 86 0.36 -9.01 4.23
N LEU A 87 0.84 -9.07 2.98
CA LEU A 87 0.41 -8.18 1.91
C LEU A 87 -0.16 -8.99 0.74
N ASN A 88 -1.21 -8.47 0.12
CA ASN A 88 -1.78 -8.99 -1.12
C ASN A 88 -1.52 -7.98 -2.24
N LEU A 89 -0.66 -8.32 -3.20
CA LEU A 89 -0.36 -7.46 -4.33
C LEU A 89 -1.50 -7.50 -5.35
N VAL A 90 -2.21 -6.39 -5.51
CA VAL A 90 -3.39 -6.28 -6.40
C VAL A 90 -3.04 -5.61 -7.73
N SER A 91 -2.18 -4.59 -7.74
CA SER A 91 -1.71 -3.93 -8.97
C SER A 91 -0.34 -3.24 -8.82
N ILE A 92 0.14 -2.68 -9.93
CA ILE A 92 1.44 -1.99 -10.12
C ILE A 92 1.20 -0.62 -10.77
#